data_AF-A0A5J4QAL8-F1
#
_entry.id   AF-A0A5J4QAL8-F1
#
_cell.length_a   1.000
_cell.length_b   1.000
_cell.length_c   1.000
_cell.angle_alpha   90.00
_cell.angle_beta   90.00
_cell.angle_gamma   90.00
#
_symmetry.space_group_name_H-M   'P 1'
#
loop_
_entity.id
_entity.type
_entity.pdbx_description
1 polymer ?
#
loop_
_entity_poly.entity_id
_entity_poly.type
_entity_poly.pdbx_seq_one_letter_code
_entity_poly.pdbx_strand_id
1 'polypeptide(L)'
;PLNTLKIHQLQLIRGTQMAEEYEQNPFAFPIVDVEEYIDWVIDYVEHLRADIVLDRFVSQSPKELLIAPGWGLKNYEFTARMQTRMKERGTYQGKFYRG
;
A
#
# COMPACT_ATOMS: atom_id res chain seq x y z
N PRO A 1 18.66 11.49 9.54
CA PRO A 1 17.49 11.88 8.69
C PRO A 1 16.97 10.69 7.88
N LEU A 2 15.64 10.57 7.73
CA LEU A 2 15.00 9.59 6.85
C LEU A 2 14.93 10.15 5.42
N ASN A 3 15.46 9.42 4.44
CA ASN A 3 15.58 9.90 3.04
C ASN A 3 14.76 9.06 2.05
N THR A 4 14.42 7.84 2.41
CA THR A 4 13.73 6.90 1.51
C THR A 4 12.69 6.13 2.30
N LEU A 5 11.53 5.93 1.68
CA LEU A 5 10.42 5.18 2.26
C LEU A 5 10.02 4.05 1.32
N LYS A 6 9.84 2.86 1.91
CA LYS A 6 9.32 1.66 1.25
C LYS A 6 7.93 1.40 1.83
N ILE A 7 6.92 1.46 0.99
CA ILE A 7 5.54 1.17 1.36
C ILE A 7 5.14 -0.16 0.71
N HIS A 8 4.38 -0.97 1.43
CA HIS A 8 3.69 -2.12 0.86
C HIS A 8 2.39 -2.38 1.62
N GLN A 9 1.45 -3.02 0.94
CA GLN A 9 0.20 -3.45 1.54
C GLN A 9 0.44 -4.57 2.55
N LEU A 10 -0.47 -4.69 3.52
CA LEU A 10 -0.49 -5.85 4.39
C LEU A 10 -0.75 -7.10 3.54
N GLN A 11 0.04 -8.15 3.76
CA GLN A 11 -0.17 -9.45 3.13
C GLN A 11 -0.25 -10.51 4.23
N LEU A 12 -1.35 -11.26 4.24
CA LEU A 12 -1.51 -12.45 5.05
C LEU A 12 -0.82 -13.61 4.35
N ILE A 13 0.17 -14.20 5.03
CA ILE A 13 1.05 -15.23 4.49
C ILE A 13 0.87 -16.52 5.29
N ARG A 14 0.68 -17.64 4.59
CA ARG A 14 0.57 -18.97 5.18
C ARG A 14 1.76 -19.28 6.08
N GLY A 15 1.47 -19.82 7.27
CA GLY A 15 2.50 -20.17 8.25
C GLY A 15 3.03 -18.98 9.06
N THR A 16 2.34 -17.83 9.04
CA THR A 16 2.62 -16.71 9.94
C THR A 16 1.58 -16.66 11.06
N GLN A 17 1.96 -16.09 12.21
CA GLN A 17 1.03 -15.84 13.32
C GLN A 17 -0.21 -15.06 12.86
N MET A 18 -0.03 -14.08 11.96
CA MET A 18 -1.15 -13.29 11.44
C MET A 18 -2.14 -14.12 10.61
N ALA A 19 -1.68 -15.20 9.96
CA ALA A 19 -2.59 -16.13 9.30
C ALA A 19 -3.44 -16.91 10.29
N GLU A 20 -2.86 -17.37 11.40
CA GLU A 20 -3.59 -18.05 12.48
C GLU A 20 -4.61 -17.10 13.14
N GLU A 21 -4.21 -15.86 13.39
CA GLU A 21 -5.09 -14.82 13.94
C GLU A 21 -6.24 -14.49 12.98
N TYR A 22 -5.97 -14.44 11.68
CA TYR A 22 -6.99 -14.20 10.66
C TYR A 22 -7.98 -15.37 10.54
N GLU A 23 -7.53 -16.62 10.67
CA GLU A 23 -8.42 -17.79 10.68
C GLU A 23 -9.37 -17.77 11.88
N GLN A 24 -8.91 -17.28 13.04
CA GLN A 24 -9.73 -17.15 14.25
C GLN A 24 -10.69 -15.95 14.19
N ASN A 25 -10.23 -14.83 13.61
CA ASN A 25 -11.02 -13.62 13.46
C ASN A 25 -10.71 -12.92 12.13
N PRO A 26 -11.48 -13.21 11.06
CA PRO A 26 -11.27 -12.62 9.74
C PRO A 26 -11.41 -11.09 9.69
N PHE A 27 -12.01 -10.47 10.70
CA PHE A 27 -12.18 -9.01 10.78
C PHE A 27 -11.05 -8.31 11.55
N ALA A 28 -10.05 -9.06 12.07
CA ALA A 28 -8.93 -8.50 12.81
C ALA A 28 -7.99 -7.65 11.93
N PHE A 29 -7.97 -7.91 10.62
CA PHE A 29 -7.09 -7.23 9.67
C PHE A 29 -7.89 -6.59 8.53
N PRO A 30 -7.60 -5.34 8.16
CA PRO A 30 -8.24 -4.72 7.02
C PRO A 30 -7.62 -5.26 5.73
N ILE A 31 -8.25 -6.29 5.16
CA ILE A 31 -7.91 -6.79 3.83
C ILE A 31 -8.68 -5.98 2.80
N VAL A 32 -8.02 -4.97 2.26
CA VAL A 32 -8.63 -4.00 1.32
C VAL A 32 -8.40 -4.39 -0.14
N ASP A 33 -9.26 -3.86 -1.00
CA ASP A 33 -9.01 -3.92 -2.44
C ASP A 33 -7.91 -2.93 -2.86
N VAL A 34 -7.48 -3.03 -4.12
CA VAL A 34 -6.38 -2.21 -4.64
C VAL A 34 -6.76 -0.72 -4.72
N GLU A 35 -8.02 -0.40 -4.99
CA GLU A 35 -8.44 0.99 -5.20
C GLU A 35 -8.53 1.73 -3.85
N GLU A 36 -9.03 1.05 -2.81
CA GLU A 36 -9.01 1.56 -1.44
C GLU A 36 -7.58 1.73 -0.93
N TYR A 37 -6.69 0.77 -1.19
CA TYR A 37 -5.29 0.91 -0.80
C TYR A 37 -4.59 2.06 -1.53
N ILE A 38 -4.88 2.29 -2.83
CA ILE A 38 -4.38 3.45 -3.58
C ILE A 38 -4.76 4.74 -2.86
N ASP A 39 -6.02 4.85 -2.45
CA ASP A 39 -6.51 6.04 -1.76
C ASP A 39 -5.78 6.26 -0.43
N TRP A 40 -5.58 5.20 0.37
CA TRP A 40 -4.82 5.29 1.62
C TRP A 40 -3.37 5.72 1.42
N VAL A 41 -2.71 5.18 0.39
CA VAL A 41 -1.34 5.55 0.06
C VAL A 41 -1.27 7.02 -0.38
N ILE A 42 -2.23 7.48 -1.19
CA ILE A 42 -2.30 8.88 -1.62
C ILE A 42 -2.48 9.79 -0.40
N ASP A 43 -3.45 9.50 0.45
CA ASP A 43 -3.75 10.31 1.64
C ASP A 43 -2.52 10.42 2.56
N TYR A 44 -1.75 9.32 2.70
CA TYR A 44 -0.48 9.34 3.42
C TYR A 44 0.58 10.19 2.72
N VAL A 45 0.77 10.01 1.41
CA VAL A 45 1.79 10.69 0.60
C VAL A 45 1.53 12.20 0.51
N GLU A 46 0.29 12.65 0.55
CA GLU A 46 -0.08 14.06 0.61
C GLU A 46 0.46 14.78 1.86
N HIS A 47 0.64 14.04 2.96
CA HIS A 47 1.19 14.56 4.21
C HIS A 47 2.69 14.28 4.36
N LEU A 48 3.28 13.50 3.45
CA LEU A 48 4.68 13.15 3.48
C LEU A 48 5.55 14.32 3.00
N ARG A 49 6.69 14.54 3.65
CA ARG A 49 7.67 15.55 3.22
C ARG A 49 8.11 15.30 1.76
N ALA A 50 8.22 16.36 0.97
CA ALA A 50 8.46 16.28 -0.47
C ALA A 50 9.88 15.81 -0.87
N ASP A 51 10.83 15.81 0.04
CA ASP A 51 12.22 15.38 -0.19
C ASP A 51 12.45 13.87 0.05
N ILE A 52 11.44 13.14 0.56
CA ILE A 52 11.53 11.69 0.79
C ILE A 52 11.30 10.97 -0.52
N VAL A 53 12.25 10.11 -0.90
CA VAL A 53 12.13 9.24 -2.07
C VAL A 53 11.23 8.06 -1.75
N LEU A 54 10.17 7.86 -2.54
CA LEU A 54 9.31 6.69 -2.47
C LEU A 54 9.90 5.58 -3.36
N ASP A 55 10.44 4.54 -2.75
CA ASP A 55 11.10 3.42 -3.46
C ASP A 55 10.08 2.45 -4.07
N ARG A 56 8.98 2.18 -3.36
CA ARG A 56 7.88 1.32 -3.81
C ARG A 56 6.61 1.53 -3.00
N PHE A 57 5.50 1.09 -3.58
CA PHE A 57 4.16 1.14 -2.99
C PHE A 57 3.55 -0.22 -2.68
N VAL A 58 3.98 -1.25 -3.41
CA VAL A 58 3.46 -2.60 -3.28
C VAL A 58 4.60 -3.61 -3.37
N SER A 59 4.34 -4.81 -2.86
CA SER A 59 5.20 -5.98 -3.05
C SER A 59 4.34 -7.22 -3.22
N GLN A 60 4.87 -8.29 -3.81
CA GLN A 60 4.15 -9.56 -3.93
C GLN A 60 4.96 -10.68 -3.29
N SER A 61 4.32 -11.41 -2.39
CA SER A 61 4.82 -12.68 -1.88
C SER A 61 4.50 -13.81 -2.86
N PRO A 62 5.20 -14.96 -2.79
CA PRO A 62 4.90 -16.11 -3.63
C PRO A 62 3.42 -16.51 -3.55
N LYS A 63 2.81 -16.79 -4.70
CA LYS A 63 1.35 -16.98 -4.82
C LYS A 63 0.86 -18.16 -3.98
N GLU A 64 1.68 -19.19 -3.86
CA GLU A 64 1.42 -20.40 -3.08
C GLU A 64 1.37 -20.15 -1.56
N LEU A 65 2.00 -19.06 -1.08
CA LEU A 65 2.02 -18.68 0.32
C LEU A 65 1.01 -17.57 0.65
N LEU A 66 0.56 -16.80 -0.35
CA LEU A 66 -0.33 -15.66 -0.15
C LEU A 66 -1.77 -16.10 0.16
N ILE A 67 -2.30 -15.66 1.31
CA ILE A 67 -3.71 -15.83 1.68
C ILE A 67 -4.52 -14.64 1.16
N ALA A 68 -4.08 -13.41 1.45
CA ALA A 68 -4.71 -12.17 0.99
C ALA A 68 -3.77 -10.96 1.15
N PRO A 69 -4.01 -9.83 0.46
CA PRO A 69 -4.90 -9.67 -0.68
C PRO A 69 -4.24 -10.20 -1.96
N GLY A 70 -5.00 -10.93 -2.77
CA GLY A 70 -4.53 -11.55 -4.00
C GLY A 70 -4.70 -10.67 -5.24
N TRP A 71 -4.25 -9.41 -5.23
CA TRP A 71 -4.52 -8.46 -6.34
C TRP A 71 -3.95 -8.89 -7.69
N GLY A 72 -2.87 -9.68 -7.71
CA GLY A 72 -2.20 -10.09 -8.95
C GLY A 72 -1.61 -8.94 -9.76
N LEU A 73 -1.50 -7.75 -9.16
CA LEU A 73 -1.11 -6.51 -9.82
C LEU A 73 0.40 -6.27 -9.78
N LYS A 74 1.00 -5.95 -10.92
CA LYS A 74 2.43 -5.62 -10.97
C LYS A 74 2.69 -4.21 -10.43
N ASN A 75 3.89 -3.96 -9.92
CA ASN A 75 4.27 -2.67 -9.33
C ASN A 75 4.01 -1.48 -10.28
N TYR A 76 4.34 -1.60 -11.56
CA TYR A 76 4.13 -0.51 -12.52
C TYR A 76 2.63 -0.22 -12.78
N GLU A 77 1.77 -1.24 -12.71
CA GLU A 77 0.34 -1.10 -12.90
C GLU A 77 -0.28 -0.37 -11.72
N PHE A 78 0.16 -0.73 -10.50
CA PHE A 78 -0.20 0.01 -9.28
C PHE A 78 0.19 1.48 -9.39
N THR A 79 1.45 1.77 -9.72
CA THR A 79 1.94 3.14 -9.84
C THR A 79 1.17 3.94 -10.90
N ALA A 80 0.84 3.32 -12.04
CA ALA A 80 0.05 3.99 -13.08
C ALA A 80 -1.36 4.35 -12.59
N ARG A 81 -2.04 3.43 -11.89
CA ARG A 81 -3.38 3.71 -11.31
C ARG A 81 -3.31 4.79 -10.24
N MET A 82 -2.33 4.72 -9.35
CA MET A 82 -2.11 5.74 -8.32
C MET A 82 -1.87 7.12 -8.95
N GLN A 83 -1.02 7.22 -9.98
CA GLN A 83 -0.77 8.47 -10.68
C GLN A 83 -2.03 9.02 -11.36
N THR A 84 -2.86 8.17 -11.96
CA THR A 84 -4.16 8.58 -12.51
C THR A 84 -5.07 9.13 -11.43
N ARG A 85 -5.24 8.41 -10.31
CA ARG A 85 -6.04 8.86 -9.16
C ARG A 85 -5.52 10.16 -8.57
N MET A 86 -4.20 10.34 -8.48
CA MET A 86 -3.61 11.59 -8.00
C MET A 86 -3.93 12.78 -8.92
N LYS A 87 -3.90 12.57 -10.25
CA LYS A 87 -4.29 13.60 -11.23
C LYS A 87 -5.78 13.95 -11.10
N GLU A 88 -6.65 12.95 -10.97
CA GLU A 88 -8.09 13.14 -10.76
C GLU A 88 -8.38 13.95 -9.48
N ARG A 89 -7.63 13.68 -8.39
CA ARG A 89 -7.71 14.41 -7.12
C ARG A 89 -7.00 15.78 -7.14
N GLY A 90 -6.27 16.11 -8.20
CA GLY A 90 -5.41 17.29 -8.26
C GLY A 90 -4.41 17.35 -7.11
N THR A 91 -3.75 16.22 -6.81
CA THR A 91 -2.89 16.06 -5.63
C THR A 91 -1.47 15.62 -5.95
N TYR A 92 -0.57 15.79 -4.97
CA TYR A 92 0.86 15.51 -5.08
C TYR A 92 1.48 15.29 -3.69
N GLN A 93 2.67 14.68 -3.65
CA GLN A 93 3.40 14.43 -2.41
C GLN A 93 3.66 15.71 -1.64
N GLY A 94 3.29 15.73 -0.37
CA GLY A 94 3.51 16.88 0.51
C GLY A 94 2.56 18.06 0.29
N LYS A 95 1.48 17.90 -0.48
CA LYS A 95 0.44 18.93 -0.66
C LYS A 95 -0.08 19.50 0.67
N PHE A 96 -0.14 18.67 1.71
CA PHE A 96 -0.63 19.04 3.04
C PHE A 96 0.46 19.00 4.12
N TYR A 97 1.73 18.87 3.75
CA TYR A 97 2.84 18.89 4.70
C TYR A 97 2.98 20.28 5.35
N ARG A 98 3.03 20.35 6.69
CA ARG A 98 3.00 21.63 7.45
C ARG A 98 4.30 22.03 8.16
N GLY A 99 5.37 21.22 8.05
CA GLY A 99 6.64 21.48 8.73
C GLY A 99 6.65 21.00 10.17
#